data_AF-A0A2U2NAN3-F1
#
_entry.id   AF-A0A2U2NAN3-F1
#
_cell.length_a   1.000
_cell.length_b   1.000
_cell.length_c   1.000
_cell.angle_alpha   90.00
_cell.angle_beta   90.00
_cell.angle_gamma   90.00
#
_symmetry.space_group_name_H-M   'P 1'
#
loop_
_entity.id
_entity.type
_entity.pdbx_description
1 polymer ?
#
loop_
_entity_poly.entity_id
_entity_poly.type
_entity_poly.pdbx_seq_one_letter_code
_entity_poly.pdbx_strand_id
1 'polypeptide(L)'
;MGKTTIRVQFDDPLDAAHFLQQCRRKGLDAELEDSRPQVKRNGPALAAWLKSHPGWYEVGESVNRTAANKAVLKIRNGERRGFESGKFEARMENHDGRWLVYARHVGRPKPQPGEGMEPLF
;
A
#
# COMPACT_ATOMS: atom_id res chain seq x y z
N MET A 1 -17.39 -22.58 -6.00
CA MET A 1 -16.23 -22.06 -6.74
C MET A 1 -16.33 -20.54 -6.77
N GLY A 2 -15.43 -19.83 -6.10
CA GLY A 2 -15.37 -18.37 -6.22
C GLY A 2 -15.00 -18.01 -7.66
N LYS A 3 -15.71 -17.06 -8.27
CA LYS A 3 -15.31 -16.50 -9.56
C LYS A 3 -14.00 -15.74 -9.36
N THR A 4 -12.96 -16.10 -10.11
CA THR A 4 -11.69 -15.38 -10.09
C THR A 4 -11.86 -14.09 -10.89
N THR A 5 -11.96 -12.95 -10.19
CA THR A 5 -12.08 -11.63 -10.82
C THR A 5 -10.69 -11.01 -10.99
N ILE A 6 -10.35 -10.62 -12.23
CA ILE A 6 -9.09 -9.97 -12.60
C ILE A 6 -9.24 -8.46 -12.38
N ARG A 7 -8.46 -7.89 -11.46
CA ARG A 7 -8.48 -6.44 -11.21
C ARG A 7 -7.31 -5.74 -11.86
N VAL A 8 -7.60 -4.65 -12.55
CA VAL A 8 -6.65 -3.95 -13.40
C VAL A 8 -6.74 -2.44 -13.19
N GLN A 9 -5.59 -1.79 -13.28
CA GLN A 9 -5.47 -0.33 -13.26
C GLN A 9 -4.93 0.12 -14.60
N PHE A 10 -5.50 1.19 -15.14
CA PHE A 10 -5.04 1.86 -16.35
C PHE A 10 -4.91 3.35 -16.07
N ASP A 11 -3.92 3.97 -16.71
CA ASP A 11 -3.77 5.43 -16.70
C ASP A 11 -4.70 6.09 -17.74
N ASP A 12 -5.01 5.39 -18.84
CA ASP A 12 -5.95 5.82 -19.88
C ASP A 12 -7.30 5.06 -19.78
N PRO A 13 -8.43 5.78 -19.67
CA PRO A 13 -9.77 5.19 -19.74
C PRO A 13 -10.05 4.40 -21.03
N LEU A 14 -9.42 4.74 -22.15
CA LEU A 14 -9.63 4.05 -23.42
C LEU A 14 -9.00 2.65 -23.41
N ASP A 15 -7.77 2.55 -22.92
CA ASP A 15 -7.05 1.28 -22.75
C ASP A 15 -7.79 0.35 -21.78
N ALA A 16 -8.33 0.92 -20.69
CA ALA A 16 -9.20 0.21 -19.76
C ALA A 16 -10.41 -0.40 -20.48
N ALA A 17 -11.12 0.38 -21.29
CA ALA A 17 -12.30 -0.10 -22.01
C ALA A 17 -11.95 -1.23 -22.99
N HIS A 18 -10.85 -1.09 -23.74
CA HIS A 18 -10.37 -2.12 -24.66
C HIS A 18 -10.01 -3.42 -23.93
N PHE A 19 -9.31 -3.34 -22.80
CA PHE A 19 -8.94 -4.51 -22.01
C PHE A 19 -10.18 -5.23 -21.45
N LEU A 20 -11.11 -4.49 -20.83
CA LEU A 20 -12.35 -5.07 -20.31
C LEU A 20 -13.18 -5.75 -21.40
N GLN A 21 -13.24 -5.15 -22.59
CA GLN A 21 -13.92 -5.76 -23.74
C GLN A 21 -13.25 -7.07 -24.16
N GLN A 22 -11.91 -7.13 -24.19
CA GLN A 22 -11.19 -8.37 -24.49
C GLN A 22 -11.42 -9.45 -23.42
N CYS A 23 -11.43 -9.08 -22.13
CA CYS A 23 -11.74 -10.00 -21.04
C CYS A 23 -13.14 -10.61 -21.18
N ARG A 24 -14.16 -9.77 -21.46
CA ARG A 24 -15.53 -10.24 -21.72
C ARG A 24 -15.60 -11.21 -22.90
N ARG A 25 -14.90 -10.93 -24.00
CA ARG A 25 -14.84 -11.84 -25.17
C ARG A 25 -14.19 -13.19 -24.85
N LYS A 26 -13.29 -13.22 -23.87
CA LYS A 26 -12.61 -14.44 -23.40
C LYS A 26 -13.34 -15.14 -22.24
N GLY A 27 -14.51 -14.63 -21.83
CA GLY A 27 -15.26 -15.17 -20.68
C GLY A 27 -14.58 -14.92 -19.32
N LEU A 28 -13.64 -13.97 -19.26
CA LEU A 28 -12.95 -13.61 -18.04
C LEU A 28 -13.72 -12.50 -17.31
N ASP A 29 -13.84 -12.65 -16.00
CA ASP A 29 -14.41 -11.63 -15.12
C ASP A 29 -13.30 -10.62 -14.78
N ALA A 30 -13.47 -9.37 -15.20
CA ALA A 30 -12.47 -8.32 -14.99
C ALA A 30 -13.13 -7.00 -14.60
N GLU A 31 -12.52 -6.30 -13.64
CA GLU A 31 -13.00 -5.03 -13.10
C GLU A 31 -11.85 -4.03 -12.98
N LEU A 32 -12.18 -2.74 -13.14
CA LEU A 32 -11.22 -1.67 -12.86
C LEU A 32 -11.07 -1.50 -11.35
N GLU A 33 -9.85 -1.27 -10.89
CA GLU A 33 -9.63 -0.82 -9.52
C GLU A 33 -10.28 0.55 -9.27
N ASP A 34 -10.92 0.72 -8.11
CA ASP A 34 -11.62 1.96 -7.74
C ASP A 34 -10.62 3.12 -7.61
N SER A 35 -11.03 4.32 -8.04
CA SER A 35 -10.23 5.54 -8.07
C SER A 35 -10.80 6.66 -7.17
N ARG A 36 -11.86 6.38 -6.41
CA ARG A 36 -12.51 7.37 -5.54
C ARG A 36 -11.54 8.02 -4.52
N PRO A 37 -11.70 9.33 -4.23
CA PRO A 37 -10.87 10.04 -3.26
C PRO A 37 -11.02 9.47 -1.85
N GLN A 38 -9.90 9.33 -1.14
CA GLN A 38 -9.84 8.66 0.16
C GLN A 38 -9.92 9.60 1.36
N VAL A 39 -10.61 9.17 2.41
CA VAL A 39 -10.51 9.77 3.75
C VAL A 39 -9.24 9.26 4.44
N LYS A 40 -8.21 10.10 4.49
CA LYS A 40 -6.91 9.75 5.10
C LYS A 40 -6.99 9.86 6.63
N ARG A 41 -6.92 8.74 7.34
CA ARG A 41 -6.84 8.68 8.82
C ARG A 41 -5.42 8.71 9.40
N ASN A 42 -4.42 8.73 8.54
CA ASN A 42 -3.01 8.62 8.90
C ASN A 42 -2.40 10.03 9.11
N GLY A 43 -2.06 10.35 10.37
CA GLY A 43 -1.48 11.62 10.79
C GLY A 43 -0.72 11.52 12.12
N PRO A 44 -0.21 12.65 12.67
CA PRO A 44 0.66 12.67 13.85
C PRO A 44 0.12 11.94 15.08
N ALA A 45 -1.18 12.05 15.35
CA ALA A 45 -1.82 11.38 16.47
C ALA A 45 -1.74 9.86 16.35
N LEU A 46 -1.94 9.32 15.14
CA LEU A 46 -1.82 7.89 14.87
C LEU A 46 -0.37 7.42 15.05
N ALA A 47 0.60 8.19 14.55
CA ALA A 47 2.00 7.84 14.72
C ALA A 47 2.43 7.87 16.20
N ALA A 48 1.92 8.82 16.98
CA ALA A 48 2.14 8.85 18.43
C ALA A 48 1.53 7.63 19.12
N TRP A 49 0.31 7.26 18.77
CA TRP A 49 -0.37 6.07 19.30
C TRP A 49 0.40 4.77 18.98
N LEU A 50 0.91 4.63 17.75
CA LEU A 50 1.73 3.47 17.34
C LEU A 50 3.04 3.33 18.13
N LYS A 51 3.58 4.43 18.68
CA LYS A 51 4.79 4.37 19.52
C LYS A 51 4.51 3.73 20.88
N SER A 52 3.31 3.91 21.42
CA SER A 52 2.89 3.32 22.70
C SER A 52 2.22 1.95 22.55
N HIS A 53 1.86 1.55 21.33
CA HIS A 53 1.19 0.28 21.05
C HIS A 53 2.07 -0.59 20.15
N PRO A 54 2.87 -1.51 20.72
CA PRO A 54 3.65 -2.45 19.92
C PRO A 54 2.72 -3.38 19.15
N GLY A 55 3.05 -3.67 17.90
CA GLY A 55 2.27 -4.56 17.03
C GLY A 55 1.95 -3.96 15.67
N TRP A 56 1.39 -4.79 14.78
CA TRP A 56 0.90 -4.37 13.48
C TRP A 56 -0.55 -3.89 13.60
N TYR A 57 -0.82 -2.67 13.12
CA TYR A 57 -2.16 -2.09 13.15
C TYR A 57 -2.53 -1.53 11.80
N GLU A 58 -3.82 -1.64 11.46
CA GLU A 58 -4.37 -1.01 10.28
C GLU A 58 -4.33 0.51 10.45
N VAL A 59 -3.68 1.19 9.51
CA VAL A 59 -3.52 2.66 9.50
C VAL A 59 -4.26 3.34 8.36
N GLY A 60 -4.87 2.56 7.48
CA GLY A 60 -5.76 3.04 6.45
C GLY A 60 -6.06 1.99 5.39
N GLU A 61 -7.17 2.21 4.71
CA GLU A 61 -7.58 1.46 3.54
C GLU A 61 -7.19 2.24 2.28
N SER A 62 -6.82 1.54 1.22
CA SER A 62 -6.45 2.03 -0.11
C SER A 62 -7.40 1.45 -1.16
N VAL A 63 -7.81 2.27 -2.13
CA VAL A 63 -8.73 1.88 -3.20
C VAL A 63 -8.11 0.93 -4.22
N ASN A 64 -6.78 0.93 -4.32
CA ASN A 64 -6.04 0.14 -5.29
C ASN A 64 -4.62 -0.19 -4.79
N ARG A 65 -3.98 -1.18 -5.43
CA ARG A 65 -2.66 -1.68 -5.03
C ARG A 65 -1.60 -0.58 -5.06
N THR A 66 -1.63 0.26 -6.09
CA THR A 66 -0.66 1.32 -6.29
C THR A 66 -0.74 2.39 -5.20
N ALA A 67 -1.94 2.77 -4.80
CA ALA A 67 -2.18 3.72 -3.72
C ALA A 67 -1.70 3.16 -2.37
N ALA A 68 -1.99 1.89 -2.08
CA ALA A 68 -1.47 1.20 -0.91
C ALA A 68 0.06 1.17 -0.90
N ASN A 69 0.68 0.82 -2.03
CA ASN A 69 2.13 0.77 -2.13
C ASN A 69 2.76 2.15 -1.92
N LYS A 70 2.20 3.21 -2.53
CA LYS A 70 2.62 4.61 -2.29
C LYS A 70 2.49 5.00 -0.81
N ALA A 71 1.41 4.60 -0.14
CA ALA A 71 1.20 4.88 1.28
C ALA A 71 2.25 4.16 2.16
N VAL A 72 2.51 2.88 1.87
CA VAL A 72 3.54 2.08 2.56
C VAL A 72 4.93 2.71 2.40
N LEU A 73 5.31 3.09 1.17
CA LEU A 73 6.60 3.72 0.90
C LEU A 73 6.76 5.04 1.66
N LYS A 74 5.73 5.90 1.65
CA LYS A 74 5.76 7.17 2.38
C LYS A 74 5.92 7.00 3.89
N ILE A 75 5.31 5.97 4.47
CA ILE A 75 5.47 5.67 5.90
C ILE A 75 6.89 5.16 6.18
N ARG A 76 7.39 4.22 5.36
CA ARG A 76 8.75 3.65 5.51
C ARG A 76 9.85 4.71 5.34
N ASN A 77 9.69 5.62 4.38
CA ASN A 77 10.65 6.68 4.08
C ASN A 77 10.53 7.89 5.01
N GLY A 78 9.53 7.92 5.90
CA GLY A 78 9.27 9.09 6.75
C GLY A 78 8.73 10.32 6.03
N GLU A 79 8.34 10.20 4.75
CA GLU A 79 7.70 11.28 3.98
C GLU A 79 6.27 11.59 4.46
N ARG A 80 5.69 10.69 5.27
CA ARG A 80 4.34 10.87 5.84
C ARG A 80 4.42 11.64 7.14
N ARG A 81 3.61 12.71 7.24
CA ARG A 81 3.47 13.52 8.47
C ARG A 81 3.18 12.65 9.70
N GLY A 82 4.02 12.72 10.72
CA GLY A 82 4.01 11.91 11.94
C GLY A 82 4.98 10.71 11.95
N PHE A 83 5.43 10.26 10.77
CA PHE A 83 6.26 9.07 10.58
C PHE A 83 7.74 9.41 10.25
N GLU A 84 8.13 10.68 10.35
CA GLU A 84 9.41 11.23 9.89
C GLU A 84 10.63 10.60 10.57
N SER A 85 10.44 9.96 11.73
CA SER A 85 11.53 9.35 12.50
C SER A 85 12.24 8.17 11.82
N GLY A 86 11.70 7.62 10.73
CA GLY A 86 12.26 6.42 10.06
C GLY A 86 12.19 5.13 10.89
N LYS A 87 11.51 5.15 12.04
CA LYS A 87 11.34 4.02 12.98
C LYS A 87 10.02 3.29 12.80
N PHE A 88 9.44 3.40 11.61
CA PHE A 88 8.16 2.78 11.28
C PHE A 88 8.34 1.79 10.15
N GLU A 89 7.77 0.61 10.34
CA GLU A 89 7.54 -0.31 9.24
C GLU A 89 6.11 -0.19 8.78
N ALA A 90 5.89 -0.39 7.49
CA ALA A 90 4.57 -0.49 6.91
C ALA A 90 4.49 -1.67 5.94
N ARG A 91 3.30 -2.24 5.75
CA ARG A 91 3.02 -3.26 4.74
C ARG A 91 1.61 -3.07 4.20
N MET A 92 1.32 -3.67 3.05
CA MET A 92 -0.03 -3.70 2.49
C MET A 92 -0.49 -5.15 2.35
N GLU A 93 -1.78 -5.38 2.55
CA GLU A 93 -2.43 -6.67 2.37
C GLU A 93 -3.71 -6.47 1.56
N ASN A 94 -4.08 -7.47 0.75
CA ASN A 94 -5.37 -7.49 0.08
C ASN A 94 -6.33 -8.36 0.89
N HIS A 95 -7.44 -7.76 1.34
CA HIS A 95 -8.53 -8.44 2.02
C HIS A 95 -9.83 -8.15 1.29
N ASP A 96 -10.45 -9.19 0.72
CA ASP A 96 -11.71 -9.10 -0.03
C ASP A 96 -11.73 -7.97 -1.09
N GLY A 97 -10.60 -7.78 -1.77
CA GLY A 97 -10.45 -6.75 -2.79
C GLY A 97 -10.23 -5.34 -2.26
N ARG A 98 -10.03 -5.16 -0.95
CA ARG A 98 -9.61 -3.91 -0.33
C ARG A 98 -8.12 -3.98 -0.02
N TRP A 99 -7.39 -2.90 -0.30
CA TRP A 99 -5.97 -2.85 0.01
C TRP A 99 -5.75 -2.17 1.36
N LEU A 100 -5.54 -2.97 2.41
CA LEU A 100 -5.29 -2.45 3.75
C LEU A 100 -3.81 -2.13 3.94
N VAL A 101 -3.51 -0.99 4.56
CA VAL A 101 -2.17 -0.57 4.94
C VAL A 101 -2.01 -0.74 6.42
N TYR A 102 -1.01 -1.52 6.81
CA TYR A 102 -0.63 -1.74 8.20
C TYR A 102 0.67 -1.02 8.50
N ALA A 103 0.82 -0.51 9.72
CA ALA A 103 2.08 0.02 10.20
C ALA A 103 2.37 -0.41 11.64
N ARG A 104 3.66 -0.39 12.00
CA ARG A 104 4.14 -0.60 13.35
C ARG A 104 5.33 0.29 13.66
N HIS A 105 5.50 0.65 14.92
CA HIS A 105 6.73 1.28 15.40
C HIS A 105 7.74 0.20 15.79
N VAL A 106 8.97 0.29 15.29
CA VAL A 106 10.05 -0.69 15.55
C VAL A 106 11.13 -0.19 16.50
N GLY A 107 11.08 1.09 16.92
CA GLY A 107 11.96 1.66 17.94
C GLY A 107 13.42 1.89 17.52
N ARG A 108 13.96 1.04 16.65
CA ARG A 108 15.29 1.16 16.05
C ARG A 108 15.17 1.65 14.59
N PRO A 109 16.07 2.52 14.11
CA PRO A 109 16.12 2.87 12.69
C PRO A 109 16.32 1.59 11.86
N LYS A 110 15.67 1.51 10.71
CA LYS A 110 15.96 0.43 9.75
C LYS A 110 17.38 0.64 9.21
N PRO A 111 18.25 -0.39 9.16
CA PRO A 111 19.54 -0.26 8.49
C PRO A 111 19.31 0.12 7.03
N GLN A 112 20.02 1.14 6.56
CA GLN A 112 19.91 1.59 5.17
C GLN A 112 20.56 0.54 4.26
N PRO A 113 19.94 0.19 3.11
CA PRO A 113 20.59 -0.69 2.15
C PRO A 113 21.82 0.03 1.57
N GLY A 114 23.01 -0.28 2.10
CA GLY A 114 24.28 0.38 1.80
C GLY A 114 25.28 0.35 2.96
N GLU A 115 24.81 0.23 4.21
CA GLU A 115 25.67 0.05 5.39
C GLU A 115 26.03 -1.44 5.55
N GLY A 116 27.00 -1.93 4.77
CA GLY A 116 27.46 -3.31 4.90
C GLY A 116 28.16 -3.92 3.69
N MET A 117 28.41 -3.17 2.61
CA MET A 117 29.43 -3.61 1.66
C MET A 117 30.80 -3.39 2.30
N GLU A 118 31.32 -4.40 3.00
CA GLU A 118 32.76 -4.51 3.14
C GLU A 118 33.36 -4.49 1.73
N PRO A 119 34.31 -3.59 1.44
CA PRO A 119 35.01 -3.65 0.17
C PRO A 119 35.76 -4.98 0.12
N LEU A 120 35.47 -5.78 -0.90
CA LEU A 120 36.29 -6.93 -1.27
C LEU A 120 37.62 -6.38 -1.78
N PHE A 121 38.59 -6.22 -0.88
CA PHE A 121 40.01 -6.16 -1.21
C PHE A 121 40.64 -7.52 -0.98
#